data_AF-A0A920IY98-F1
#
_entry.id   AF-A0A920IY98-F1
#
_cell.length_a   1.000
_cell.length_b   1.000
_cell.length_c   1.000
_cell.angle_alpha   90.00
_cell.angle_beta   90.00
_cell.angle_gamma   90.00
#
_symmetry.space_group_name_H-M   'P 1'
#
loop_
_entity.id
_entity.type
_entity.pdbx_description
1 polymer ?
#
loop_
_entity_poly.entity_id
_entity_poly.type
_entity_poly.pdbx_seq_one_letter_code
_entity_poly.pdbx_strand_id
1 'polypeptide(L)'
;MKFCYANRRMTLYPNSVDPWDLAPEDYTDQFLIKVKDMGFDALEIGSDTLDKTEVRKTVKEFTKRINSFGLDMGQLEVEELLRS
;
A
#
# COMPACT_ATOMS: atom_id res chain seq x y z
N MET A 1 5.42 -2.48 15.74
CA MET A 1 5.29 -1.98 14.36
C MET A 1 3.86 -1.49 14.18
N LYS A 2 3.67 -0.24 13.78
CA LYS A 2 2.33 0.32 13.50
C LYS A 2 2.03 0.18 12.01
N PHE A 3 0.99 -0.59 11.68
CA PHE A 3 0.55 -0.77 10.30
C PHE A 3 -0.52 0.26 9.92
N CYS A 4 -0.34 0.87 8.76
CA CYS A 4 -1.37 1.69 8.13
C CYS A 4 -2.14 0.81 7.14
N TYR A 5 -3.40 0.52 7.45
CA TYR A 5 -4.33 -0.06 6.48
C TYR A 5 -4.61 0.96 5.39
N ALA A 6 -3.85 0.88 4.29
CA ALA A 6 -3.78 1.93 3.28
C ALA A 6 -5.11 2.07 2.54
N ASN A 7 -5.74 0.94 2.19
CA ASN A 7 -6.96 0.92 1.39
C ASN A 7 -8.09 1.76 2.01
N ARG A 8 -8.32 1.66 3.31
CA ARG A 8 -9.37 2.45 4.02
C ARG A 8 -8.92 3.86 4.43
N ARG A 9 -7.65 4.22 4.22
CA ARG A 9 -7.05 5.52 4.61
C ARG A 9 -6.55 6.34 3.43
N MET A 10 -6.82 5.92 2.19
CA MET A 10 -6.64 6.68 0.95
C MET A 10 -7.64 7.85 0.83
N THR A 11 -7.65 8.71 1.86
CA THR A 11 -8.43 9.96 1.89
C THR A 11 -7.48 11.10 2.25
N LEU A 12 -6.54 11.38 1.35
CA LEU A 12 -5.74 12.61 1.41
C LEU A 12 -6.28 13.58 0.39
N TYR A 13 -7.06 14.55 0.86
CA TYR A 13 -7.55 15.64 0.05
C TYR A 13 -6.42 16.32 -0.75
N PRO A 14 -6.59 16.60 -2.05
CA PRO A 14 -7.83 16.47 -2.84
C PRO A 14 -8.05 15.08 -3.48
N ASN A 15 -7.17 14.12 -3.26
CA ASN A 15 -7.26 12.79 -3.86
C ASN A 15 -8.24 11.91 -3.05
N SER A 16 -9.48 11.82 -3.55
CA SER A 16 -10.48 10.86 -3.11
C SER A 16 -10.53 9.72 -4.12
N VAL A 17 -9.79 8.65 -3.87
CA VAL A 17 -9.76 7.46 -4.73
C VAL A 17 -10.68 6.39 -4.14
N ASP A 18 -11.26 5.55 -5.00
CA ASP A 18 -12.09 4.43 -4.54
C ASP A 18 -11.20 3.45 -3.74
N PRO A 19 -11.47 3.23 -2.44
CA PRO A 19 -10.66 2.34 -1.60
C PRO A 19 -10.69 0.87 -2.06
N TRP A 20 -11.63 0.48 -2.93
CA TRP A 20 -11.78 -0.86 -3.49
C TRP A 20 -11.13 -1.01 -4.86
N ASP A 21 -10.73 0.10 -5.51
CA ASP A 21 -10.19 0.10 -6.88
C ASP A 21 -8.81 0.78 -6.95
N LEU A 22 -8.00 0.65 -5.91
CA LEU A 22 -6.68 1.28 -5.84
C LEU A 22 -5.67 0.63 -6.78
N ALA A 23 -4.82 1.46 -7.36
CA ALA A 23 -3.66 1.10 -8.16
C ALA A 23 -2.35 1.58 -7.46
N PRO A 24 -1.19 1.02 -7.81
CA PRO A 24 0.11 1.43 -7.25
C PRO A 24 0.39 2.93 -7.38
N GLU A 25 -0.13 3.57 -8.42
CA GLU A 25 0.02 4.99 -8.72
C GLU A 25 -0.69 5.88 -7.69
N ASP A 26 -1.74 5.38 -7.05
CA ASP A 26 -2.50 6.10 -6.02
C ASP A 26 -1.70 6.30 -4.73
N TYR A 27 -0.66 5.48 -4.52
CA TYR A 27 0.27 5.61 -3.39
C TYR A 27 1.26 6.74 -3.65
N THR A 28 0.77 7.98 -3.78
CA THR A 28 1.59 9.16 -4.08
C THR A 28 2.66 9.41 -3.01
N ASP A 29 3.73 10.14 -3.37
CA ASP A 29 4.79 10.50 -2.41
C ASP A 29 4.23 11.27 -1.20
N GLN A 30 3.25 12.15 -1.43
CA GLN A 30 2.58 12.90 -0.36
C GLN A 30 1.87 11.97 0.62
N PHE A 31 1.24 10.90 0.13
CA PHE A 31 0.63 9.87 0.97
C PHE A 31 1.67 9.14 1.81
N LEU A 32 2.75 8.68 1.19
CA LEU A 32 3.81 7.95 1.88
C LEU A 32 4.48 8.81 2.97
N ILE A 33 4.78 10.07 2.67
CA ILE A 33 5.31 11.03 3.65
C ILE A 33 4.33 11.20 4.81
N LYS A 34 3.03 11.41 4.52
CA LYS A 34 2.04 11.63 5.56
C LYS A 34 1.86 10.40 6.46
N VAL A 35 1.88 9.19 5.88
CA VAL A 35 1.84 7.94 6.64
C VAL A 35 3.04 7.83 7.57
N LYS A 36 4.24 8.19 7.09
CA LYS A 36 5.43 8.20 7.93
C LYS A 36 5.35 9.25 9.05
N ASP A 37 4.91 10.46 8.75
CA ASP A 37 4.73 11.56 9.72
C ASP A 37 3.70 11.23 10.81
N MET A 38 2.68 10.42 10.48
CA MET A 38 1.71 9.90 11.45
C MET A 38 2.32 8.82 12.38
N GLY A 39 3.56 8.41 12.13
CA GLY A 39 4.29 7.44 12.94
C GLY A 39 3.99 5.98 12.59
N PHE A 40 3.55 5.70 11.36
CA PHE A 40 3.43 4.34 10.88
C PHE A 40 4.79 3.81 10.38
N ASP A 41 4.94 2.50 10.48
CA ASP A 41 6.17 1.79 10.12
C ASP A 41 5.98 0.98 8.83
N ALA A 42 4.75 0.62 8.48
CA ALA A 42 4.43 -0.22 7.33
C ALA A 42 3.07 0.12 6.71
N LEU A 43 2.95 -0.14 5.42
CA LEU A 43 1.70 -0.08 4.66
C LEU A 43 1.16 -1.48 4.45
N GLU A 44 -0.12 -1.66 4.74
CA GLU A 44 -0.85 -2.86 4.37
C GLU A 44 -1.59 -2.62 3.05
N ILE A 45 -1.22 -3.37 2.02
CA ILE A 45 -1.70 -3.24 0.65
C ILE A 45 -2.50 -4.50 0.27
N GLY A 46 -3.68 -4.30 -0.32
CA GLY A 46 -4.51 -5.40 -0.80
C GLY A 46 -3.93 -6.10 -2.03
N SER A 47 -4.20 -7.40 -2.17
CA SER A 47 -3.77 -8.18 -3.33
C SER A 47 -4.28 -7.59 -4.65
N ASP A 48 -5.51 -7.06 -4.68
CA ASP A 48 -6.11 -6.48 -5.90
C ASP A 48 -5.29 -5.32 -6.47
N THR A 49 -4.68 -4.51 -5.60
CA THR A 49 -3.77 -3.42 -6.02
C THR A 49 -2.46 -3.96 -6.58
N LEU A 50 -1.94 -5.05 -6.00
CA LEU A 50 -0.74 -5.71 -6.50
C LEU A 50 -1.01 -6.45 -7.82
N ASP A 51 -2.21 -7.03 -8.00
CA ASP A 51 -2.59 -7.71 -9.24
C ASP A 51 -2.70 -6.75 -10.43
N LYS A 52 -2.95 -5.45 -10.16
CA LYS A 52 -2.88 -4.38 -11.17
C LYS A 52 -1.46 -4.00 -11.57
N THR A 53 -0.43 -4.45 -10.84
CA THR A 53 0.94 -4.35 -11.35
C THR A 53 1.14 -5.41 -12.42
N GLU A 54 1.27 -5.00 -13.68
CA GLU A 54 1.36 -5.92 -14.83
C GLU A 54 2.57 -6.89 -14.77
N VAL A 55 3.53 -6.70 -13.86
CA VAL A 55 4.77 -7.50 -13.79
C VAL A 55 5.30 -7.64 -12.36
N ARG A 56 5.84 -8.81 -12.02
CA ARG A 56 6.60 -9.06 -10.78
C ARG A 56 7.77 -8.09 -10.55
N LYS A 57 8.33 -7.53 -11.63
CA LYS A 57 9.36 -6.48 -11.57
C LYS A 57 8.79 -5.18 -11.02
N THR A 58 7.57 -4.84 -11.40
CA THR A 58 6.81 -3.68 -10.93
C THR A 58 6.51 -3.80 -9.44
N VAL A 59 6.16 -4.98 -8.92
CA VAL A 59 6.00 -5.20 -7.46
C VAL A 59 7.29 -4.90 -6.71
N LYS A 60 8.44 -5.41 -7.17
CA LYS A 60 9.74 -5.15 -6.52
C LYS A 60 10.12 -3.67 -6.55
N GLU A 61 9.88 -2.99 -7.67
CA GLU A 61 10.12 -1.55 -7.81
C GLU A 61 9.20 -0.75 -6.90
N PHE A 62 7.94 -1.17 -6.78
CA PHE A 62 6.97 -0.58 -5.86
C PHE A 62 7.35 -0.76 -4.39
N THR A 63 7.75 -1.97 -3.97
CA THR A 63 8.27 -2.21 -2.62
C THR A 63 9.53 -1.38 -2.35
N LYS A 64 10.45 -1.28 -3.31
CA LYS A 64 11.65 -0.46 -3.17
C LYS A 64 11.32 1.02 -2.98
N ARG A 65 10.30 1.51 -3.70
CA ARG A 65 9.79 2.88 -3.54
C ARG A 65 9.23 3.07 -2.14
N ILE A 66 8.34 2.20 -1.67
CA ILE A 66 7.78 2.27 -0.30
C ILE A 66 8.91 2.30 0.75
N ASN A 67 9.90 1.41 0.62
CA ASN A 67 11.06 1.34 1.52
C ASN A 67 11.90 2.61 1.52
N SER A 68 11.98 3.34 0.40
CA SER A 68 12.72 4.61 0.34
C SER A 68 12.10 5.72 1.20
N PHE A 69 10.82 5.60 1.57
CA PHE A 69 10.13 6.49 2.52
C PHE A 69 10.23 6.00 3.98
N GLY A 70 10.99 4.94 4.24
CA GLY A 70 11.13 4.36 5.58
C GLY A 70 9.86 3.66 6.08
N LEU A 71 9.05 3.17 5.13
CA LEU A 71 7.87 2.35 5.36
C LEU A 71 8.16 0.94 4.82
N ASP A 72 7.71 -0.09 5.51
CA ASP A 72 7.72 -1.46 5.00
C ASP A 72 6.42 -1.78 4.24
N MET A 73 6.42 -2.81 3.39
CA MET A 73 5.23 -3.26 2.67
C MET A 73 4.73 -4.58 3.26
N GLY A 74 3.60 -4.53 3.96
CA GLY A 74 2.81 -5.69 4.37
C GLY A 74 1.77 -6.02 3.30
N GLN A 75 1.69 -7.29 2.92
CA GLN A 75 0.60 -7.79 2.09
C GLN A 75 -0.51 -8.30 3.03
N LEU A 76 -1.76 -7.93 2.76
CA LEU A 76 -2.85 -8.80 3.17
C LEU A 76 -2.83 -10.01 2.22
N GLU A 77 -2.15 -11.07 2.62
CA GLU A 77 -2.74 -12.36 2.28
C GLU A 77 -4.03 -12.40 3.10
N VAL A 78 -5.17 -12.41 2.40
CA VAL A 78 -6.40 -12.93 3.00
C VAL A 78 -5.99 -14.28 3.59
N GLU A 79 -5.97 -14.37 4.90
CA GLU A 79 -5.57 -15.53 5.70
C GLU A 79 -6.59 -16.69 5.55
N GLU A 80 -7.05 -16.94 4.32
CA GLU A 80 -8.19 -17.77 3.97
C GLU A 80 -7.93 -18.59 2.69
N LEU A 81 -6.69 -19.00 2.46
CA LEU A 81 -6.33 -20.03 1.47
C LEU A 81 -5.33 -21.08 2.01
N LEU A 82 -4.97 -21.02 3.30
CA LEU A 82 -4.10 -22.02 3.96
C LEU A 82 -4.82 -22.83 5.05
N ARG A 83 -6.15 -22.99 4.94
CA ARG A 83 -6.95 -23.93 5.75
C ARG A 83 -7.92 -24.81 4.94
N SER A 84 -7.62 -25.09 3.67
CA SER A 84 -8.33 -26.13 2.89
C SER A 84 -7.36 -27.09 2.22
#